data_AF-A0A0K2ZEB8-F1
#
_entry.id   AF-A0A0K2ZEB8-F1
#
_cell.length_a   1.000
_cell.length_b   1.000
_cell.length_c   1.000
_cell.angle_alpha   90.00
_cell.angle_beta   90.00
_cell.angle_gamma   90.00
#
_symmetry.space_group_name_H-M   'P 1'
#
loop_
_entity.id
_entity.type
_entity.pdbx_description
1 polymer ?
#
loop_
_entity_poly.entity_id
_entity_poly.type
_entity_poly.pdbx_seq_one_letter_code
_entity_poly.pdbx_strand_id
1 'polypeptide(L)'
;MTSVVNKLLQKNELPRRLQGGAAAPALVARNDDRSHAQPRVQPGSMLDLMLSLNSDRVPDYVAAVLGEIERCIGTCTIQVPDTSEESILDQIHALKNALAPSGAAQLLQACERLRSDVCHGVDRIVVARRYQAVANAALKLVKGFRETLAEARGS
;
A
#
# COMPACT_ATOMS: atom_id res chain seq x y z
N MET A 1 11.50 0.01 -13.54
CA MET A 1 10.49 0.25 -12.49
C MET A 1 11.22 0.56 -11.19
N THR A 2 11.36 1.85 -10.85
CA THR A 2 12.17 2.35 -9.73
C THR A 2 11.41 2.28 -8.40
N SER A 3 12.06 1.74 -7.36
CA SER A 3 11.57 1.72 -5.97
C SER A 3 11.33 3.14 -5.44
N VAL A 4 10.41 3.32 -4.49
CA VAL A 4 10.17 4.59 -3.77
C VAL A 4 11.47 5.10 -3.14
N VAL A 5 12.29 4.17 -2.65
CA VAL A 5 13.65 4.42 -2.13
C VAL A 5 14.55 5.03 -3.20
N ASN A 6 14.50 4.54 -4.45
CA ASN A 6 15.28 5.12 -5.54
C ASN A 6 14.81 6.53 -5.92
N LYS A 7 13.51 6.84 -5.84
CA LYS A 7 13.00 8.20 -6.10
C LYS A 7 13.40 9.18 -4.98
N LEU A 8 13.47 8.72 -3.73
CA LEU A 8 13.91 9.51 -2.59
C LEU A 8 15.45 9.72 -2.61
N LEU A 9 16.23 8.68 -2.92
CA LEU A 9 17.69 8.75 -2.99
C LEU A 9 18.20 9.53 -4.21
N GLN A 10 17.58 9.41 -5.40
CA GLN A 10 18.03 10.13 -6.60
C GLN A 10 18.01 11.66 -6.46
N LYS A 11 17.30 12.23 -5.49
CA LYS A 11 17.23 13.68 -5.28
C LYS A 11 18.30 14.22 -4.33
N ASN A 12 18.98 13.37 -3.56
CA ASN A 12 20.15 13.79 -2.78
C ASN A 12 21.42 13.92 -3.64
N GLU A 13 21.39 13.47 -4.90
CA GLU A 13 22.48 13.64 -5.85
C GLU A 13 22.06 14.61 -6.97
N LEU A 14 22.38 15.90 -6.79
CA LEU A 14 22.36 16.87 -7.88
C LEU A 14 23.32 16.44 -9.02
N PRO A 15 22.99 16.69 -10.30
CA PRO A 15 23.71 16.10 -11.42
C PRO A 15 25.04 16.82 -11.71
N ARG A 16 26.17 16.18 -11.40
CA ARG A 16 27.43 16.49 -12.09
C ARG A 16 27.42 15.85 -13.47
N ARG A 17 27.07 16.63 -14.50
CA ARG A 17 27.34 16.29 -15.90
C ARG A 17 28.86 16.21 -16.13
N LEU A 18 29.34 15.16 -16.79
CA LEU A 18 30.04 15.21 -18.09
C LEU A 18 30.54 13.84 -18.57
N GLN A 19 30.31 13.59 -19.87
CA GLN A 19 31.03 12.70 -20.81
C GLN A 19 30.88 11.17 -20.56
N GLY A 20 30.65 10.29 -21.53
CA GLY A 20 30.75 10.30 -22.99
C GLY A 20 31.23 8.89 -23.41
N GLY A 21 30.61 8.24 -24.40
CA GLY A 21 31.15 7.00 -25.01
C GLY A 21 30.12 5.89 -25.23
N ALA A 22 30.00 5.46 -26.49
CA ALA A 22 29.06 4.46 -26.99
C ALA A 22 29.59 3.01 -26.88
N ALA A 23 28.68 2.03 -26.70
CA ALA A 23 28.68 0.71 -27.36
C ALA A 23 27.45 -0.13 -26.93
N ALA A 24 26.94 -0.95 -27.86
CA ALA A 24 25.70 -1.73 -27.77
C ALA A 24 25.92 -3.16 -27.18
N PRO A 25 24.95 -4.10 -27.27
CA PRO A 25 24.28 -4.71 -26.12
C PRO A 25 24.76 -6.14 -25.80
N ALA A 26 24.63 -6.58 -24.55
CA ALA A 26 24.79 -7.99 -24.19
C ALA A 26 23.64 -8.45 -23.26
N LEU A 27 22.85 -9.39 -23.77
CA LEU A 27 21.96 -10.24 -23.00
C LEU A 27 22.75 -10.90 -21.87
N VAL A 28 22.34 -10.67 -20.62
CA VAL A 28 22.49 -11.66 -19.57
C VAL A 28 21.19 -11.71 -18.79
N ALA A 29 20.39 -12.72 -19.10
CA ALA A 29 19.38 -13.22 -18.18
C ALA A 29 20.09 -13.72 -16.93
N ARG A 30 19.89 -13.03 -15.82
CA ARG A 30 20.15 -13.57 -14.49
C ARG A 30 18.85 -13.50 -13.70
N ASN A 31 18.25 -14.68 -13.57
CA ASN A 31 17.32 -15.00 -12.50
C ASN A 31 18.10 -14.88 -11.20
N ASP A 32 17.99 -13.74 -10.53
CA ASP A 32 18.43 -13.58 -9.15
C ASP A 32 17.22 -13.30 -8.28
N ASP A 33 16.94 -14.33 -7.49
CA ASP A 33 16.70 -14.28 -6.06
C ASP A 33 15.49 -13.47 -5.56
N ARG A 34 14.63 -14.20 -4.85
CA ARG A 34 13.61 -13.76 -3.89
C ARG A 34 13.79 -12.30 -3.43
N SER A 35 13.33 -11.38 -4.27
CA SER A 35 13.17 -10.00 -3.87
C SER A 35 12.08 -10.00 -2.81
N HIS A 36 12.49 -9.86 -1.55
CA HIS A 36 11.67 -9.29 -0.49
C HIS A 36 11.12 -7.98 -1.03
N ALA A 37 9.95 -8.06 -1.66
CA ALA A 37 9.37 -6.94 -2.36
C ALA A 37 8.97 -5.93 -1.29
N GLN A 38 9.86 -4.96 -1.02
CA GLN A 38 9.48 -3.71 -0.37
C GLN A 38 8.15 -3.27 -1.01
N PRO A 39 7.14 -2.86 -0.23
CA PRO A 39 5.88 -2.44 -0.81
C PRO A 39 6.14 -1.27 -1.75
N ARG A 40 6.12 -1.58 -3.05
CA ARG A 40 6.35 -0.62 -4.10
C ARG A 40 5.05 0.17 -4.24
N VAL A 41 5.12 1.48 -4.02
CA VAL A 41 4.03 2.38 -4.42
C VAL A 41 3.69 2.07 -5.87
N GLN A 42 2.41 1.79 -6.12
CA GLN A 42 1.98 1.48 -7.48
C GLN A 42 2.17 2.72 -8.35
N PRO A 43 2.83 2.62 -9.52
CA PRO A 43 2.94 3.72 -10.47
C PRO A 43 1.56 4.25 -10.85
N GLY A 44 1.38 5.57 -10.84
CA GLY A 44 0.09 6.22 -11.09
C GLY A 44 -0.88 6.25 -9.91
N SER A 45 -0.51 5.73 -8.74
CA SER A 45 -1.30 5.91 -7.51
C SER A 45 -1.19 7.34 -6.97
N MET A 46 -2.10 7.72 -6.08
CA MET A 46 -2.06 9.01 -5.40
C MET A 46 -0.72 9.23 -4.66
N LEU A 47 -0.16 8.18 -4.07
CA LEU A 47 1.17 8.25 -3.46
C LEU A 47 2.29 8.49 -4.48
N ASP A 48 2.22 7.90 -5.67
CA ASP A 48 3.19 8.15 -6.75
C ASP A 48 3.11 9.58 -7.26
N LEU A 49 1.89 10.12 -7.38
CA LEU A 49 1.65 11.51 -7.75
C LEU A 49 2.20 12.47 -6.67
N MET A 50 1.91 12.22 -5.40
CA MET A 50 2.40 13.05 -4.29
C MET A 50 3.92 13.08 -4.22
N LEU A 51 4.59 11.94 -4.46
CA LEU A 51 6.05 11.85 -4.62
C LEU A 51 6.60 12.74 -5.75
N SER A 52 5.84 12.90 -6.83
CA SER A 52 6.25 13.76 -7.96
C SER A 52 6.03 15.26 -7.70
N LEU A 53 5.04 15.63 -6.89
CA LEU A 53 4.62 17.02 -6.68
C LEU A 53 5.30 17.70 -5.49
N ASN A 54 5.37 17.04 -4.33
CA ASN A 54 5.90 17.64 -3.10
C ASN A 54 6.48 16.57 -2.17
N SER A 55 7.71 16.15 -2.46
CA SER A 55 8.43 15.09 -1.76
C SER A 55 8.56 15.33 -0.26
N ASP A 56 8.67 16.59 0.19
CA ASP A 56 8.95 16.92 1.60
C ASP A 56 7.74 16.63 2.50
N ARG A 57 6.52 16.69 1.95
CA ARG A 57 5.27 16.39 2.68
C ARG A 57 4.81 14.95 2.54
N VAL A 58 5.44 14.16 1.67
CA VAL A 58 5.05 12.76 1.45
C VAL A 58 5.17 11.90 2.71
N PRO A 59 6.24 12.00 3.53
CA PRO A 59 6.34 11.18 4.73
C PRO A 59 5.17 11.38 5.69
N ASP A 60 4.72 12.62 5.88
CA ASP A 60 3.58 12.94 6.75
C ASP A 60 2.26 12.46 6.16
N TYR A 61 2.08 12.63 4.85
CA TYR A 61 0.91 12.11 4.15
C TYR A 61 0.84 10.58 4.21
N VAL A 62 1.95 9.88 3.96
CA VAL A 62 2.04 8.43 4.10
C VAL A 62 1.73 8.04 5.54
N ALA A 63 2.35 8.67 6.54
CA ALA A 63 2.08 8.37 7.94
C ALA A 63 0.59 8.52 8.31
N ALA A 64 -0.08 9.57 7.81
CA ALA A 64 -1.52 9.76 7.99
C ALA A 64 -2.36 8.65 7.32
N VAL A 65 -2.05 8.29 6.08
CA VAL A 65 -2.71 7.18 5.36
C VAL A 65 -2.53 5.86 6.12
N LEU A 66 -1.32 5.57 6.58
CA LEU A 66 -1.03 4.35 7.34
C LEU A 66 -1.78 4.32 8.68
N GLY A 67 -1.84 5.45 9.39
CA GLY A 67 -2.61 5.57 10.63
C GLY A 67 -4.11 5.38 10.41
N GLU A 68 -4.63 5.86 9.29
CA GLU A 68 -6.05 5.69 8.93
C GLU A 68 -6.39 4.22 8.63
N ILE A 69 -5.51 3.48 7.95
CA ILE A 69 -5.67 2.03 7.73
C ILE A 69 -5.74 1.30 9.07
N GLU A 70 -4.82 1.59 9.98
CA GLU A 70 -4.79 0.96 11.31
C GLU A 70 -6.03 1.31 12.13
N ARG A 71 -6.50 2.56 12.08
CA ARG A 71 -7.73 3.00 12.74
C ARG A 71 -8.95 2.24 12.21
N CYS A 72 -9.10 2.11 10.89
CA CYS A 72 -10.20 1.35 10.28
C CYS A 72 -10.19 -0.11 10.72
N ILE A 73 -9.01 -0.72 10.80
CA ILE A 73 -8.86 -2.12 11.26
C ILE A 73 -9.21 -2.24 12.74
N GLY A 74 -8.68 -1.35 13.59
CA GLY A 74 -8.86 -1.40 15.04
C GLY A 74 -10.26 -1.05 15.53
N THR A 75 -11.05 -0.36 14.71
CA THR A 75 -12.45 0.02 15.02
C THR A 75 -13.49 -0.91 14.39
N CYS A 76 -13.05 -1.97 13.71
CA CYS A 76 -13.95 -2.93 13.09
C CYS A 76 -14.74 -3.74 14.14
N THR A 77 -16.05 -3.83 13.95
CA THR A 77 -16.99 -4.54 14.84
C THR A 77 -17.69 -5.71 14.16
N ILE A 78 -17.22 -6.17 12.99
CA ILE A 78 -17.86 -7.27 12.24
C ILE A 78 -18.09 -8.53 13.10
N GLN A 79 -17.26 -8.79 14.12
CA GLN A 79 -17.44 -9.92 15.05
C GLN A 79 -18.43 -9.67 16.20
N VAL A 80 -18.86 -8.43 16.43
CA VAL A 80 -19.77 -8.07 17.54
C VAL A 80 -21.22 -8.42 17.15
N PRO A 81 -21.91 -9.35 17.83
CA PRO A 81 -23.19 -9.90 17.39
C PRO A 81 -24.27 -8.89 16.98
N ASP A 82 -24.29 -7.70 17.58
CA ASP A 82 -25.32 -6.68 17.32
C ASP A 82 -24.95 -5.67 16.22
N THR A 83 -23.78 -5.80 15.59
CA THR A 83 -23.43 -4.91 14.47
C THR A 83 -24.32 -5.21 13.27
N SER A 84 -25.00 -4.18 12.77
CA SER A 84 -25.86 -4.25 11.59
C SER A 84 -25.06 -4.47 10.30
N GLU A 85 -25.69 -5.06 9.28
CA GLU A 85 -25.08 -5.22 7.95
C GLU A 85 -24.66 -3.87 7.33
N GLU A 86 -25.45 -2.82 7.53
CA GLU A 86 -25.12 -1.45 7.10
C GLU A 86 -23.80 -0.97 7.73
N SER A 87 -23.65 -1.16 9.04
CA SER A 87 -22.41 -0.81 9.74
C SER A 87 -21.22 -1.64 9.25
N ILE A 88 -21.42 -2.92 8.95
CA ILE A 88 -20.39 -3.78 8.34
C ILE A 88 -19.97 -3.24 6.96
N LEU A 89 -20.94 -2.87 6.12
CA LEU A 89 -20.67 -2.31 4.80
C LEU A 89 -19.90 -0.98 4.89
N ASP A 90 -20.28 -0.11 5.82
CA ASP A 90 -19.59 1.15 6.07
C ASP A 90 -18.14 0.94 6.52
N GLN A 91 -17.89 -0.03 7.39
CA GLN A 91 -16.54 -0.38 7.84
C GLN A 91 -15.68 -0.94 6.69
N ILE A 92 -16.26 -1.81 5.85
CA ILE A 92 -15.58 -2.31 4.64
C ILE A 92 -15.26 -1.16 3.69
N HIS A 93 -16.19 -0.21 3.52
CA HIS A 93 -16.02 0.97 2.68
C HIS A 93 -14.90 1.88 3.23
N ALA A 94 -14.91 2.15 4.52
CA ALA A 94 -13.89 2.97 5.19
C ALA A 94 -12.49 2.38 4.98
N LEU A 95 -12.33 1.06 5.19
CA LEU A 95 -11.06 0.38 4.96
C LEU A 95 -10.61 0.46 3.49
N LYS A 96 -11.54 0.26 2.54
CA LYS A 96 -11.24 0.40 1.10
C LYS A 96 -10.71 1.81 0.77
N ASN A 97 -11.36 2.84 1.29
CA ASN A 97 -10.97 4.23 1.03
C ASN A 97 -9.62 4.56 1.67
N ALA A 98 -9.35 4.05 2.88
CA ALA A 98 -8.04 4.17 3.53
C ALA A 98 -6.92 3.49 2.71
N LEU A 99 -7.24 2.39 2.04
CA LEU A 99 -6.31 1.66 1.17
C LEU A 99 -6.13 2.29 -0.21
N ALA A 100 -7.10 3.06 -0.71
CA ALA A 100 -7.08 3.59 -2.08
C ALA A 100 -5.81 4.39 -2.43
N PRO A 101 -5.28 5.28 -1.55
CA PRO A 101 -4.05 6.02 -1.82
C PRO A 101 -2.82 5.13 -2.04
N SER A 102 -2.81 3.94 -1.44
CA SER A 102 -1.68 3.01 -1.53
C SER A 102 -1.52 2.34 -2.91
N GLY A 103 -2.59 2.33 -3.72
CA GLY A 103 -2.60 1.59 -4.99
C GLY A 103 -2.54 0.06 -4.82
N ALA A 104 -2.87 -0.48 -3.64
CA ALA A 104 -2.88 -1.91 -3.40
C ALA A 104 -4.09 -2.59 -4.06
N ALA A 105 -4.07 -2.71 -5.40
CA ALA A 105 -5.20 -3.19 -6.21
C ALA A 105 -5.78 -4.53 -5.74
N GLN A 106 -4.95 -5.46 -5.27
CA GLN A 106 -5.40 -6.75 -4.73
C GLN A 106 -6.21 -6.59 -3.44
N LEU A 107 -5.80 -5.67 -2.55
CA LEU A 107 -6.53 -5.38 -1.32
C LEU A 107 -7.84 -4.65 -1.61
N LEU A 108 -7.82 -3.70 -2.55
CA LEU A 108 -9.03 -3.01 -3.01
C LEU A 108 -10.05 -4.00 -3.60
N GLN A 109 -9.59 -4.95 -4.42
CA GLN A 109 -10.43 -6.01 -4.95
C GLN A 109 -10.96 -6.93 -3.83
N ALA A 110 -10.15 -7.23 -2.82
CA ALA A 110 -10.58 -8.04 -1.68
C ALA A 110 -11.67 -7.32 -0.85
N CYS A 111 -11.56 -6.00 -0.65
CA CYS A 111 -12.61 -5.19 -0.04
C CYS A 111 -13.91 -5.21 -0.87
N GLU A 112 -13.83 -5.13 -2.20
CA GLU A 112 -15.02 -5.24 -3.05
C GLU A 112 -15.67 -6.62 -2.99
N ARG A 113 -14.87 -7.70 -2.92
CA ARG A 113 -15.40 -9.05 -2.70
C ARG A 113 -16.09 -9.18 -1.35
N LEU A 114 -15.51 -8.63 -0.29
CA LEU A 114 -16.14 -8.59 1.04
C LEU A 114 -17.46 -7.85 1.03
N ARG A 115 -17.52 -6.68 0.38
CA ARG A 115 -18.76 -5.93 0.20
C ARG A 115 -19.82 -6.78 -0.52
N SER A 116 -19.43 -7.45 -1.60
CA SER A 116 -20.30 -8.37 -2.33
C SER A 116 -20.78 -9.51 -1.44
N ASP A 117 -19.92 -10.13 -0.65
CA ASP A 117 -20.29 -11.23 0.26
C ASP A 117 -21.40 -10.80 1.22
N VAL A 118 -21.28 -9.61 1.82
CA VAL A 118 -22.29 -9.06 2.73
C VAL A 118 -23.60 -8.81 2.00
N CYS A 119 -23.57 -8.17 0.82
CA CYS A 119 -24.78 -7.91 0.04
C CYS A 119 -25.52 -9.18 -0.43
N HIS A 120 -24.81 -10.32 -0.56
CA HIS A 120 -25.40 -11.59 -0.95
C HIS A 120 -25.73 -12.51 0.24
N GLY A 121 -25.68 -11.99 1.47
CA GLY A 121 -26.06 -12.74 2.67
C GLY A 121 -25.11 -13.90 2.99
N VAL A 122 -23.83 -13.79 2.65
CA VAL A 122 -22.82 -14.77 3.09
C VAL A 122 -22.75 -14.76 4.61
N ASP A 123 -22.60 -15.96 5.19
CA ASP A 123 -22.51 -16.15 6.63
C ASP A 123 -21.50 -15.19 7.30
N ARG A 124 -21.94 -14.57 8.39
CA ARG A 124 -21.21 -13.53 9.09
C ARG A 124 -19.84 -14.00 9.60
N ILE A 125 -19.72 -15.25 10.05
CA ILE A 125 -18.44 -15.81 10.51
C ILE A 125 -17.47 -15.90 9.34
N VAL A 126 -17.96 -16.25 8.15
CA VAL A 126 -17.16 -16.29 6.92
C VAL A 126 -16.72 -14.88 6.53
N VAL A 127 -17.62 -13.89 6.55
CA VAL A 127 -17.30 -12.47 6.30
C VAL A 127 -16.25 -11.97 7.28
N ALA A 128 -16.43 -12.22 8.58
CA ALA A 128 -15.48 -11.82 9.62
C ALA A 128 -14.08 -12.41 9.39
N ARG A 129 -14.00 -13.70 9.04
CA ARG A 129 -12.74 -14.38 8.75
C ARG A 129 -12.06 -13.78 7.52
N ARG A 130 -12.82 -13.49 6.46
CA ARG A 130 -12.29 -12.86 5.24
C ARG A 130 -11.84 -11.43 5.50
N TYR A 131 -12.58 -10.67 6.30
CA TYR A 131 -12.17 -9.33 6.73
C TYR A 131 -10.85 -9.38 7.49
N GLN A 132 -10.70 -10.31 8.44
CA GLN A 132 -9.44 -10.48 9.17
C GLN A 132 -8.26 -10.78 8.25
N ALA A 133 -8.46 -11.58 7.19
CA ALA A 133 -7.42 -11.85 6.20
C ALA A 133 -7.00 -10.58 5.44
N VAL A 134 -7.97 -9.73 5.06
CA VAL A 134 -7.71 -8.43 4.43
C VAL A 134 -7.00 -7.49 5.39
N ALA A 135 -7.46 -7.39 6.64
CA ALA A 135 -6.84 -6.58 7.69
C ALA A 135 -5.38 -6.99 7.93
N ASN A 136 -5.09 -8.29 8.04
CA ASN A 136 -3.72 -8.78 8.22
C ASN A 136 -2.81 -8.44 7.04
N ALA A 137 -3.34 -8.51 5.81
CA ALA A 137 -2.58 -8.15 4.62
C ALA A 137 -2.35 -6.63 4.53
N ALA A 138 -3.34 -5.81 4.92
CA ALA A 138 -3.20 -4.36 5.05
C ALA A 138 -2.16 -3.97 6.14
N LEU A 139 -2.13 -4.65 7.28
CA LEU A 139 -1.11 -4.41 8.32
C LEU A 139 0.30 -4.76 7.82
N LYS A 140 0.46 -5.81 7.02
CA LYS A 140 1.75 -6.13 6.37
C LYS A 140 2.19 -5.02 5.42
N LEU A 141 1.25 -4.45 4.66
CA LEU A 141 1.50 -3.30 3.80
C LEU A 141 1.96 -2.08 4.62
N VAL A 142 1.25 -1.76 5.71
CA VAL A 142 1.61 -0.68 6.63
C VAL A 142 3.02 -0.85 7.18
N LYS A 143 3.36 -2.06 7.65
CA LYS A 143 4.68 -2.38 8.18
C LYS A 143 5.77 -2.12 7.13
N GLY A 144 5.61 -2.62 5.91
CA GLY A 144 6.63 -2.44 4.88
C GLY A 144 6.78 -0.97 4.44
N PHE A 145 5.71 -0.17 4.44
CA PHE A 145 5.82 1.26 4.19
C PHE A 145 6.60 1.99 5.28
N ARG A 146 6.39 1.64 6.55
CA ARG A 146 7.15 2.22 7.67
C ARG A 146 8.63 1.86 7.60
N GLU A 147 8.95 0.61 7.27
CA GLU A 147 10.34 0.17 7.05
C GLU A 147 11.00 0.98 5.94
N THR A 148 10.32 1.12 4.79
CA THR A 148 10.79 1.93 3.66
C THR A 148 11.03 3.39 4.03
N LEU A 149 10.14 3.99 4.83
CA LEU A 149 10.30 5.37 5.31
C LEU A 149 11.44 5.53 6.32
N ALA A 150 11.67 4.54 7.18
CA ALA A 150 12.75 4.56 8.16
C ALA A 150 14.12 4.47 7.45
N GLU A 151 14.25 3.60 6.45
CA GLU A 151 15.45 3.48 5.62
C GLU A 151 15.78 4.80 4.90
N ALA A 152 14.76 5.47 4.34
CA ALA A 152 14.92 6.73 3.64
C ALA A 152 15.30 7.93 4.54
N ARG A 153 15.07 7.84 5.86
CA ARG A 153 15.44 8.88 6.84
C ARG A 153 16.80 8.64 7.50
N GLY A 154 17.29 7.41 7.46
CA GLY A 154 18.59 7.01 8.00
C GLY A 154 19.75 7.00 6.98
N SER A 155 19.45 7.30 5.71
CA SER A 155 20.42 7.46 4.60
C SER A 155 20.64 8.92 4.29
#